data_AF-A0A7J2HH19-F1
#
_entry.id   AF-A0A7J2HH19-F1
#
_cell.length_a   1.000
_cell.length_b   1.000
_cell.length_c   1.000
_cell.angle_alpha   90.00
_cell.angle_beta   90.00
_cell.angle_gamma   90.00
#
_symmetry.space_group_name_H-M   'P 1'
#
loop_
_entity.id
_entity.type
_entity.pdbx_description
1 polymer ?
#
loop_
_entity_poly.entity_id
_entity_poly.type
_entity_poly.pdbx_seq_one_letter_code
_entity_poly.pdbx_strand_id
1 'polypeptide(L)' 'MIEEGWFDQPRTLSEVVQELAKRGYHYDSTAVSHSLLDLVRERALIREGVPRRYTYRKAEPSA' A
#
# COMPACT_ATOMS: atom_id res chain seq x y z
N MET A 1 6.92 -4.21 -5.95
CA MET A 1 5.90 -3.13 -5.98
C MET A 1 6.42 -1.80 -5.44
N ILE A 2 7.03 -1.75 -4.25
CA ILE A 2 7.52 -0.49 -3.65
C ILE A 2 8.79 0.03 -4.37
N GLU A 3 9.73 -0.86 -4.68
CA GLU A 3 10.94 -0.51 -5.44
C GLU A 3 10.65 -0.28 -6.94
N GLU A 4 9.52 -0.78 -7.43
CA GLU A 4 9.05 -0.61 -8.81
C GLU A 4 8.36 0.75 -9.06
N GLY A 5 8.23 1.61 -8.04
CA GLY A 5 7.58 2.92 -8.15
C GLY A 5 6.05 2.89 -8.21
N TRP A 6 5.41 1.73 -8.02
CA TRP A 6 3.94 1.63 -8.12
C TRP A 6 3.20 2.44 -7.04
N PHE A 7 3.84 2.60 -5.89
CA PHE A 7 3.37 3.43 -4.76
C PHE A 7 3.80 4.90 -4.85
N ASP A 8 4.43 5.34 -5.93
CA ASP A 8 4.77 6.76 -6.13
C ASP A 8 3.51 7.61 -6.32
N GLN A 9 2.41 7.00 -6.75
CA GLN A 9 1.06 7.56 -6.68
C GLN A 9 0.29 6.94 -5.50
N PRO A 10 -0.58 7.70 -4.82
CA PRO A 10 -1.42 7.15 -3.75
C PRO A 10 -2.35 6.04 -4.25
N ARG A 11 -2.36 4.90 -3.56
CA ARG A 11 -3.19 3.72 -3.90
C ARG A 11 -4.09 3.31 -2.76
N THR A 12 -5.32 2.93 -3.07
CA THR A 12 -6.27 2.36 -2.11
C THR A 12 -5.96 0.91 -1.80
N LEU A 13 -6.48 0.39 -0.68
CA LEU A 13 -6.38 -1.03 -0.34
C LEU A 13 -6.93 -1.93 -1.47
N SER A 14 -8.03 -1.54 -2.09
CA SER A 14 -8.64 -2.31 -3.19
C SER A 14 -7.73 -2.40 -4.39
N GLU A 15 -7.07 -1.31 -4.78
CA GLU A 15 -6.11 -1.32 -5.88
C GLU A 15 -4.91 -2.22 -5.57
N VAL A 16 -4.40 -2.20 -4.33
CA VAL A 16 -3.29 -3.06 -3.90
C VAL A 16 -3.69 -4.54 -4.00
N VAL A 17 -4.87 -4.91 -3.49
CA VAL A 17 -5.38 -6.29 -3.55
C VAL A 17 -5.55 -6.75 -5.00
N GLN A 18 -6.12 -5.89 -5.86
CA GLN A 18 -6.27 -6.20 -7.28
C GLN A 18 -4.93 -6.36 -7.99
N GLU A 19 -3.95 -5.52 -7.68
CA GLU A 19 -2.61 -5.60 -8.26
C GLU A 19 -1.88 -6.87 -7.81
N LEU A 20 -2.00 -7.26 -6.54
CA LEU A 20 -1.48 -8.54 -6.03
C LEU A 20 -2.14 -9.71 -6.78
N ALA A 21 -3.46 -9.69 -6.95
CA ALA A 21 -4.17 -10.73 -7.68
C ALA A 21 -3.74 -10.81 -9.16
N LYS A 22 -3.52 -9.67 -9.83
CA LYS A 22 -2.98 -9.63 -11.21
C LYS A 22 -1.59 -10.27 -11.32
N ARG A 23 -0.79 -10.17 -10.27
CA ARG A 23 0.55 -10.78 -10.17
C ARG A 23 0.50 -12.25 -9.75
N GLY A 24 -0.69 -12.82 -9.56
CA GLY A 24 -0.91 -14.22 -9.16
C GLY A 24 -0.98 -14.44 -7.65
N TYR A 25 -0.97 -13.38 -6.84
CA TYR A 25 -1.04 -13.45 -5.39
C TYR A 25 -2.47 -13.17 -4.89
N HIS A 26 -3.16 -14.21 -4.44
CA HIS A 26 -4.54 -14.12 -3.94
C HIS A 26 -4.57 -14.05 -2.42
N TYR A 27 -4.37 -12.84 -1.89
CA TYR A 27 -4.53 -12.57 -0.46
C TYR A 27 -5.89 -11.94 -0.17
N ASP A 28 -6.45 -12.22 0.99
CA ASP A 28 -7.62 -11.50 1.47
C ASP A 28 -7.27 -10.04 1.81
N SER A 29 -8.27 -9.16 1.76
CA SER A 29 -8.08 -7.73 1.97
C SER A 29 -7.65 -7.38 3.41
N THR A 30 -7.94 -8.24 4.39
CA THR A 30 -7.55 -8.02 5.79
C THR A 30 -6.06 -8.27 5.96
N ALA A 31 -5.55 -9.40 5.45
CA ALA A 31 -4.14 -9.73 5.44
C ALA A 31 -3.32 -8.63 4.73
N VAL A 32 -3.76 -8.18 3.55
CA VAL A 32 -3.10 -7.07 2.83
C VAL A 32 -3.16 -5.77 3.64
N SER A 33 -4.30 -5.48 4.29
CA SER A 33 -4.41 -4.31 5.14
C SER A 33 -3.43 -4.34 6.32
N HIS A 34 -3.23 -5.49 6.95
CA HIS A 34 -2.24 -5.63 8.03
C HIS A 34 -0.83 -5.35 7.52
N SER A 35 -0.44 -5.94 6.38
CA SER A 35 0.89 -5.70 5.78
C SER A 35 1.10 -4.24 5.41
N LEU A 36 0.09 -3.56 4.86
CA LEU A 36 0.18 -2.12 4.56
C LEU A 36 0.36 -1.28 5.84
N LEU A 37 -0.29 -1.65 6.93
CA LEU A 37 -0.11 -0.96 8.21
C LEU A 37 1.30 -1.18 8.79
N ASP A 38 1.86 -2.37 8.64
CA ASP A 38 3.23 -2.65 9.08
C ASP A 38 4.25 -1.85 8.26
N LEU A 39 4.07 -1.76 6.94
CA LEU A 39 4.90 -0.89 6.09
C LEU A 39 4.77 0.61 6.45
N VAL A 40 3.61 1.04 6.94
CA VAL A 40 3.43 2.41 7.46
C VAL A 40 4.16 2.60 8.78
N ARG A 41 4.15 1.60 9.68
CA ARG A 41 4.90 1.62 10.94
C ARG A 41 6.41 1.66 10.71
N GLU A 42 6.87 0.93 9.70
CA GLU A 42 8.26 0.91 9.24
C GLU A 42 8.68 2.17 8.48
N ARG A 43 7.74 3.12 8.26
CA ARG A 43 7.95 4.35 7.46
C ARG A 43 8.34 4.09 6.01
N ALA A 44 8.06 2.90 5.48
CA ALA A 44 8.20 2.59 4.05
C ALA A 44 7.04 3.19 3.23
N LEU A 45 5.84 3.22 3.84
CA LEU A 45 4.64 3.83 3.27
C LEU A 45 4.10 4.94 4.18
N ILE A 46 3.42 5.91 3.57
CA ILE A 46 2.61 6.92 4.25
C ILE A 46 1.15 6.60 3.94
N ARG A 47 0.31 6.60 4.99
CA ARG A 47 -1.14 6.45 4.86
C ARG A 47 -1.80 7.82 4.97
N GLU A 48 -2.59 8.18 3.96
CA GLU A 48 -3.24 9.48 3.83
C GLU A 48 -4.75 9.33 3.70
N GLY A 49 -5.49 10.39 4.06
CA GLY A 49 -6.95 10.45 3.93
C GLY A 49 -7.72 10.14 5.21
N VAL A 50 -9.00 9.81 5.04
CA VAL A 50 -9.98 9.62 6.12
C VAL A 50 -10.38 8.15 6.26
N PRO A 51 -10.96 7.72 7.41
CA PRO A 51 -11.45 6.36 7.58
C PRO A 51 -12.27 5.86 6.38
N ARG A 52 -11.98 4.63 5.93
CA ARG A 52 -12.57 3.96 4.75
C ARG A 52 -12.18 4.53 3.37
N ARG A 53 -11.40 5.61 3.31
CA ARG A 53 -10.86 6.20 2.06
C ARG A 53 -9.36 6.44 2.15
N TYR A 54 -8.67 5.56 2.86
CA TYR A 54 -7.23 5.66 2.99
C TYR A 54 -6.53 5.30 1.69
N THR A 55 -5.50 6.07 1.37
CA THR A 55 -4.53 5.79 0.32
C THR A 55 -3.15 5.59 0.92
N TYR A 56 -2.33 4.82 0.23
CA TYR A 56 -0.97 4.49 0.62
C TYR A 56 -0.03 4.98 -0.48
N ARG A 57 0.97 5.78 -0.11
CA ARG A 57 2.05 6.22 -0.99
C ARG A 57 3.40 5.87 -0.40
N LYS A 58 4.42 5.77 -1.23
CA LYS A 58 5.81 5.57 -0.81
C LYS A 58 6.26 6.77 0.03
N ALA A 59 6.94 6.50 1.15
CA ALA A 59 7.62 7.56 1.88
C ALA A 59 8.79 8.07 1.02
N GLU A 60 8.88 9.39 0.84
CA GLU A 60 10.03 9.99 0.18
C GLU A 60 11.28 9.73 1.04
N PRO A 61 12.39 9.24 0.47
CA PRO A 61 13.65 9.22 1.18
C PRO A 61 14.00 10.69 1.49
N SER A 62 14.04 11.05 2.78
CA SER A 62 14.66 12.31 3.18
C SER A 62 16.09 12.27 2.66
N ALA A 63 16.37 13.15 1.71
CA ALA A 63 17.71 13.39 1.17
C ALA A 63 18.70 13.77 2.28
#